data_AF-A0A920Q956-F1
#
_entry.id   AF-A0A920Q956-F1
#
_cell.length_a   1.000
_cell.length_b   1.000
_cell.length_c   1.000
_cell.angle_alpha   90.00
_cell.angle_beta   90.00
_cell.angle_gamma   90.00
#
_symmetry.space_group_name_H-M   'P 1'
#
loop_
_entity.id
_entity.type
_entity.pdbx_description
1 polymer ?
#
loop_
_entity_poly.entity_id
_entity_poly.type
_entity_poly.pdbx_seq_one_letter_code
_entity_poly.pdbx_strand_id
1 'polypeptide(L)'
;MSSFVSGSVNSPKNNYLSLQDLEQNDRFIHRHIGPSKNEITQMLDKLGMSSLDELIDKVVPDSIRMSGELELPDSRTETDVLNQLRGMAERNQLAKSMIGMGYHSTILPGVIQRNLLENPGWYTAYTPYQPEVSQGRLEALLNFQQMIIDLTGMEIANASLLDEATAAAEAMTFCKRVSRSKSMRFFVAGDCHPQTIDVLKTRAEPMGIELVVGNLTEQKQTPDEALFGALIQNPGTFGDIHDIDDLITKWHEFGTLVAVASDPMSLVLIKPPGESGADVVIGSTQRFGVPMGFGGPHAAYFAAREKNMRSIPGRIIGVSVDRRGETALRMTLQTREQHIRREKATSNICTAQVLLGVIAGCYAVYHGPEGLGIIAQRIQRMTGILAEGLKQSGFQWRMQIILTH
;
A
#
# COMPACT_ATOMS: atom_id res chain seq x y z
N MET A 1 -23.59 -10.00 -70.53
CA MET A 1 -23.12 -9.13 -71.63
C MET A 1 -21.87 -8.43 -71.11
N SER A 2 -20.68 -8.93 -71.50
CA SER A 2 -19.78 -8.26 -72.46
C SER A 2 -19.34 -6.89 -71.93
N SER A 3 -18.07 -6.64 -71.57
CA SER A 3 -16.89 -6.89 -72.41
C SER A 3 -15.59 -6.87 -71.61
N PHE A 4 -14.71 -7.83 -71.90
CA PHE A 4 -13.27 -7.74 -71.69
C PHE A 4 -12.67 -6.64 -72.57
N VAL A 5 -11.74 -5.85 -72.02
CA VAL A 5 -10.70 -5.15 -72.79
C VAL A 5 -9.36 -5.37 -72.11
N SER A 6 -8.42 -5.87 -72.89
CA SER A 6 -7.05 -6.21 -72.57
C SER A 6 -6.12 -4.99 -72.56
N GLY A 7 -5.23 -4.94 -71.56
CA GLY A 7 -3.81 -4.62 -71.71
C GLY A 7 -3.39 -3.17 -71.96
N SER A 8 -2.83 -2.51 -70.94
CA SER A 8 -1.73 -1.56 -71.15
C SER A 8 -0.86 -1.40 -69.89
N VAL A 9 0.41 -1.80 -70.04
CA VAL A 9 1.62 -1.28 -69.38
C VAL A 9 1.67 -1.28 -67.85
N ASN A 10 2.54 -2.15 -67.32
CA ASN A 10 3.09 -2.14 -65.97
C ASN A 10 3.74 -0.77 -65.66
N SER A 11 2.98 0.16 -65.12
CA SER A 11 3.51 1.27 -64.33
C SER A 11 3.90 0.72 -62.95
N PRO A 12 5.10 1.02 -62.41
CA PRO A 12 5.35 0.69 -61.01
C PRO A 12 4.30 1.43 -60.20
N LYS A 13 3.37 0.68 -59.57
CA LYS A 13 2.45 1.26 -58.61
C LYS A 13 3.33 1.86 -57.53
N ASN A 14 3.48 3.17 -57.59
CA ASN A 14 4.07 3.97 -56.53
C ASN A 14 3.14 3.82 -55.33
N ASN A 15 3.39 2.78 -54.52
CA ASN A 15 2.75 2.54 -53.24
C ASN A 15 3.30 3.57 -52.24
N TYR A 16 3.01 4.85 -52.47
CA TYR A 16 3.22 5.84 -51.44
C TYR A 16 2.14 5.63 -50.37
N LEU A 17 2.58 5.50 -49.12
CA LEU A 17 1.70 5.48 -47.96
C LEU A 17 0.95 6.83 -47.89
N SER A 18 -0.33 6.79 -47.47
CA SER A 18 -1.07 8.01 -47.20
C SER A 18 -0.47 8.75 -46.00
N LEU A 19 -0.79 10.04 -45.83
CA LEU A 19 -0.36 10.77 -44.63
C LEU A 19 -0.87 10.08 -43.36
N GLN A 20 -2.12 9.60 -43.37
CA GLN A 20 -2.72 8.86 -42.27
C GLN A 20 -1.95 7.58 -41.93
N ASP A 21 -1.51 6.83 -42.94
CA ASP A 21 -0.67 5.63 -42.75
C ASP A 21 0.71 5.97 -42.16
N LEU A 22 1.23 7.16 -42.48
CA LEU A 22 2.53 7.64 -42.00
C LEU A 22 2.48 8.19 -40.58
N GLU A 23 1.34 8.71 -40.13
CA GLU A 23 1.14 9.22 -38.76
C GLU A 23 1.09 8.09 -37.72
N GLN A 24 0.61 6.91 -38.10
CA GLN A 24 0.59 5.70 -37.25
C GLN A 24 -0.06 5.95 -35.86
N ASN A 25 -1.16 6.69 -35.83
CA ASN A 25 -1.85 7.09 -34.60
C ASN A 25 -2.40 5.90 -33.78
N ASP A 26 -2.53 4.72 -34.38
CA ASP A 26 -3.02 3.47 -33.78
C ASP A 26 -1.90 2.51 -33.37
N ARG A 27 -0.63 2.88 -33.58
CA ARG A 27 0.53 1.98 -33.43
C ARG A 27 0.63 1.30 -32.07
N PHE A 28 0.21 1.98 -31.00
CA PHE A 28 0.24 1.44 -29.65
C PHE A 28 -0.63 0.18 -29.52
N ILE A 29 -1.74 0.08 -30.26
CA ILE A 29 -2.62 -1.11 -30.27
C ILE A 29 -1.82 -2.35 -30.64
N HIS A 30 -0.94 -2.25 -31.64
CA HIS A 30 -0.08 -3.33 -32.10
C HIS A 30 1.16 -3.58 -31.23
N ARG A 31 1.48 -2.69 -30.29
CA ARG A 31 2.48 -2.93 -29.24
C ARG A 31 1.88 -3.63 -28.03
N HIS A 32 0.61 -3.34 -27.76
CA HIS A 32 -0.13 -3.89 -26.63
C HIS A 32 -0.71 -5.28 -26.92
N ILE A 33 -1.33 -5.46 -28.09
CA ILE A 33 -1.91 -6.74 -28.51
C ILE A 33 -0.82 -7.61 -29.12
N GLY A 34 -0.54 -8.75 -28.50
CA GLY A 34 0.49 -9.69 -28.95
C GLY A 34 0.20 -10.33 -30.31
N PRO A 35 -0.98 -10.97 -30.50
CA PRO A 35 -1.30 -11.65 -31.76
C PRO A 35 -1.40 -10.69 -32.95
N SER A 36 -0.65 -10.99 -34.00
CA SER A 36 -0.74 -10.37 -35.32
C SER A 36 -2.01 -10.80 -36.06
N LYS A 37 -2.37 -10.07 -37.14
CA LYS A 37 -3.53 -10.42 -37.99
C LYS A 37 -3.48 -11.88 -38.48
N ASN A 38 -2.31 -12.36 -38.88
CA ASN A 38 -2.13 -13.73 -39.36
C ASN A 38 -2.32 -14.77 -38.24
N GLU A 39 -1.79 -14.49 -37.04
CA GLU A 39 -1.99 -15.38 -35.88
C GLU A 39 -3.45 -15.41 -35.45
N ILE A 40 -4.15 -14.27 -35.49
CA ILE A 40 -5.60 -14.18 -35.24
C ILE A 40 -6.36 -15.06 -36.23
N THR A 41 -6.06 -14.98 -37.53
CA THR A 41 -6.67 -15.85 -38.54
C THR A 41 -6.43 -17.33 -38.24
N GLN A 42 -5.19 -17.71 -37.93
CA GLN A 42 -4.87 -19.10 -37.60
C GLN A 42 -5.61 -19.59 -36.34
N MET A 43 -5.77 -18.73 -35.33
CA MET A 43 -6.54 -19.05 -34.12
C MET A 43 -8.04 -19.21 -34.43
N LEU A 44 -8.60 -18.33 -35.27
CA LEU A 44 -10.01 -18.41 -35.71
C LEU A 44 -10.28 -19.68 -36.52
N ASP A 45 -9.37 -20.05 -37.43
CA ASP A 45 -9.46 -21.31 -38.20
C ASP A 45 -9.50 -22.54 -37.29
N LYS A 46 -8.69 -22.55 -36.21
CA LYS A 46 -8.71 -23.62 -35.20
C LYS A 46 -10.02 -23.68 -34.43
N LEU A 47 -10.68 -22.55 -34.24
CA LEU A 47 -11.99 -22.45 -33.59
C LEU A 47 -13.16 -22.70 -34.57
N GLY A 48 -12.88 -22.85 -35.87
CA GLY A 48 -13.90 -22.98 -36.91
C GLY A 48 -14.74 -21.70 -37.06
N MET A 49 -14.12 -20.53 -36.85
CA MET A 49 -14.75 -19.22 -36.94
C MET A 49 -14.14 -18.41 -38.07
N SER A 50 -14.96 -17.59 -38.73
CA SER A 50 -14.57 -16.78 -39.90
C SER A 50 -14.04 -15.39 -39.54
N SER A 51 -14.35 -14.89 -38.34
CA SER A 51 -13.97 -13.54 -37.89
C SER A 51 -13.98 -13.41 -36.37
N LEU A 52 -13.35 -12.34 -35.86
CA LEU A 52 -13.50 -11.94 -34.46
C LEU A 52 -14.95 -11.54 -34.14
N ASP A 53 -15.68 -10.94 -35.08
CA ASP A 53 -17.09 -10.58 -34.89
C ASP A 53 -17.95 -11.82 -34.64
N GLU A 54 -17.78 -12.88 -35.44
CA GLU A 54 -18.47 -14.16 -35.24
C GLU A 54 -18.14 -14.78 -33.86
N LEU A 55 -16.89 -14.66 -33.41
CA LEU A 55 -16.48 -15.10 -32.08
C LEU A 55 -17.24 -14.32 -31.00
N ILE A 56 -17.31 -13.00 -31.11
CA ILE A 56 -18.00 -12.15 -30.13
C ILE A 56 -19.51 -12.42 -30.13
N ASP A 57 -20.16 -12.53 -31.31
CA ASP A 57 -21.58 -12.85 -31.45
C ASP A 57 -21.97 -14.16 -30.75
N LYS A 58 -21.08 -15.16 -30.80
CA LYS A 58 -21.29 -16.46 -30.15
C LYS A 58 -21.03 -16.45 -28.65
N VAL A 59 -20.17 -15.56 -28.15
CA VAL A 59 -19.70 -15.55 -26.76
C VAL A 59 -20.48 -14.56 -25.89
N VAL A 60 -20.79 -13.38 -26.42
CA VAL A 60 -21.42 -12.28 -25.66
C VAL A 60 -22.91 -12.21 -26.02
N PRO A 61 -23.83 -12.43 -25.06
CA PRO A 61 -25.25 -12.33 -25.34
C PRO A 61 -25.67 -10.93 -25.82
N ASP A 62 -26.43 -10.89 -26.92
CA ASP A 62 -26.90 -9.64 -27.52
C ASP A 62 -27.66 -8.74 -26.54
N SER A 63 -28.40 -9.33 -25.60
CA SER A 63 -29.20 -8.60 -24.62
C SER A 63 -28.39 -7.70 -23.68
N ILE A 64 -27.08 -7.92 -23.57
CA ILE A 64 -26.17 -7.11 -22.74
C ILE A 64 -25.06 -6.43 -23.55
N ARG A 65 -24.99 -6.70 -24.86
CA ARG A 65 -23.96 -6.10 -25.72
C ARG A 65 -24.31 -4.65 -26.00
N MET A 66 -23.32 -3.77 -25.85
CA MET A 66 -23.47 -2.37 -26.21
C MET A 66 -23.68 -2.23 -27.73
N SER A 67 -24.67 -1.46 -28.14
CA SER A 67 -24.85 -1.07 -29.54
C SER A 67 -23.93 0.10 -29.90
N GLY A 68 -23.21 -0.01 -31.01
CA GLY A 68 -22.32 1.06 -31.50
C GLY A 68 -20.91 1.02 -30.90
N GLU A 69 -20.15 2.08 -31.17
CA GLU A 69 -18.78 2.25 -30.69
C GLU A 69 -18.73 3.06 -29.40
N LEU A 70 -17.62 2.97 -28.67
CA LEU A 70 -17.39 3.82 -27.51
C LEU A 70 -17.15 5.27 -27.98
N GLU A 71 -17.84 6.23 -27.39
CA GLU A 71 -17.62 7.66 -27.63
C GLU A 71 -16.30 8.11 -26.98
N LEU A 72 -15.18 7.85 -27.66
CA LEU A 72 -13.84 8.21 -27.22
C LEU A 72 -13.12 9.05 -28.29
N PRO A 73 -12.17 9.92 -27.89
CA PRO A 73 -11.28 10.56 -28.85
C PRO A 73 -10.47 9.52 -29.64
N ASP A 74 -10.04 9.91 -30.85
CA ASP A 74 -9.17 9.08 -31.68
C ASP A 74 -7.88 8.68 -30.95
N SER A 75 -7.32 7.55 -31.36
CA SER A 75 -6.04 7.07 -30.84
C SER A 75 -4.92 8.07 -31.13
N ARG A 76 -3.90 8.07 -30.28
CA ARG A 76 -2.75 8.98 -30.38
C ARG A 76 -1.46 8.19 -30.24
N THR A 77 -0.38 8.71 -30.80
CA THR A 77 0.94 8.11 -30.66
C THR A 77 1.42 8.12 -29.21
N GLU A 78 2.28 7.17 -28.83
CA GLU A 78 2.88 7.13 -27.49
C GLU A 78 3.60 8.46 -27.14
N THR A 79 4.28 9.05 -28.11
CA THR A 79 4.99 10.33 -27.94
C THR A 79 4.03 11.48 -27.64
N ASP A 80 2.91 11.57 -28.36
CA ASP A 80 1.93 12.64 -28.14
C ASP A 80 1.24 12.52 -26.79
N VAL A 81 0.95 11.28 -26.35
CA VAL A 81 0.40 11.02 -25.02
C VAL A 81 1.40 11.45 -23.95
N LEU A 82 2.66 11.05 -24.05
CA LEU A 82 3.70 11.44 -23.09
C LEU A 82 3.91 12.96 -23.02
N ASN A 83 3.92 13.65 -24.17
CA ASN A 83 4.04 15.11 -24.21
C ASN A 83 2.84 15.80 -23.57
N GLN A 84 1.62 15.32 -23.83
CA GLN A 84 0.42 15.87 -23.20
C GLN A 84 0.44 15.65 -21.68
N LEU A 85 0.77 14.44 -21.22
CA LEU A 85 0.88 14.13 -19.80
C LEU A 85 1.95 14.97 -19.11
N ARG A 86 3.09 15.24 -19.77
CA ARG A 86 4.12 16.17 -19.27
C ARG A 86 3.56 17.58 -19.11
N GLY A 87 2.87 18.11 -20.13
CA GLY A 87 2.22 19.42 -20.03
C GLY A 87 1.16 19.49 -18.93
N MET A 88 0.44 18.39 -18.67
CA MET A 88 -0.48 18.33 -17.52
C MET A 88 0.27 18.36 -16.18
N ALA A 89 1.35 17.59 -16.05
CA ALA A 89 2.16 17.50 -14.85
C ALA A 89 2.88 18.82 -14.51
N GLU A 90 3.30 19.59 -15.51
CA GLU A 90 3.94 20.90 -15.35
C GLU A 90 3.02 21.96 -14.72
N ARG A 91 1.70 21.72 -14.68
CA ARG A 91 0.75 22.58 -13.97
C ARG A 91 0.78 22.38 -12.45
N ASN A 92 1.36 21.29 -11.96
CA ASN A 92 1.49 21.03 -10.53
C ASN A 92 2.54 21.95 -9.91
N GLN A 93 2.23 22.50 -8.74
CA GLN A 93 3.18 23.32 -7.98
C GLN A 93 3.86 22.48 -6.89
N LEU A 94 5.18 22.29 -7.03
CA LEU A 94 5.98 21.56 -6.07
C LEU A 94 6.42 22.47 -4.92
N ALA A 95 5.79 22.33 -3.75
CA ALA A 95 6.15 23.04 -2.54
C ALA A 95 6.97 22.16 -1.57
N LYS A 96 7.71 22.79 -0.65
CA LYS A 96 8.28 22.10 0.52
C LYS A 96 7.17 21.90 1.56
N SER A 97 6.42 20.81 1.42
CA SER A 97 5.30 20.51 2.31
C SER A 97 5.78 20.02 3.68
N MET A 98 5.54 20.83 4.72
CA MET A 98 5.75 20.48 6.14
C MET A 98 4.42 20.24 6.86
N ILE A 99 3.41 19.75 6.13
CA ILE A 99 2.05 19.50 6.64
C ILE A 99 2.05 18.32 7.63
N GLY A 100 2.87 17.29 7.39
CA GLY A 100 2.90 16.08 8.20
C GLY A 100 1.67 15.22 7.97
N MET A 101 0.90 14.93 9.04
CA MET A 101 -0.35 14.15 8.98
C MET A 101 -0.18 12.77 8.33
N GLY A 102 0.95 12.10 8.59
CA GLY A 102 1.24 10.75 8.07
C GLY A 102 2.02 10.74 6.76
N TYR A 103 2.24 11.90 6.12
CA TYR A 103 3.01 12.02 4.88
C TYR A 103 4.21 12.94 5.06
N HIS A 104 5.39 12.41 4.76
CA HIS A 104 6.65 13.11 4.97
C HIS A 104 7.52 13.00 3.72
N SER A 105 8.07 14.12 3.26
CA SER A 105 9.02 14.10 2.16
C SER A 105 10.21 13.20 2.52
N THR A 106 10.61 12.34 1.59
CA THR A 106 11.73 11.42 1.75
C THR A 106 12.56 11.35 0.47
N ILE A 107 13.77 10.83 0.58
CA ILE A 107 14.66 10.62 -0.56
C ILE A 107 14.54 9.15 -0.96
N LEU A 108 14.02 8.89 -2.16
CA LEU A 108 14.13 7.58 -2.79
C LEU A 108 15.57 7.41 -3.30
N PRO A 109 16.36 6.44 -2.79
CA PRO A 109 17.72 6.22 -3.28
C PRO A 109 17.70 5.89 -4.77
N GLY A 110 18.52 6.57 -5.57
CA GLY A 110 18.51 6.41 -7.04
C GLY A 110 18.77 4.97 -7.51
N VAL A 111 19.53 4.20 -6.74
CA VAL A 111 19.74 2.76 -7.01
C VAL A 111 18.46 1.94 -6.85
N ILE A 112 17.62 2.27 -5.86
CA ILE A 112 16.31 1.62 -5.65
C ILE A 112 15.32 2.09 -6.69
N GLN A 113 15.29 3.39 -7.01
CA GLN A 113 14.45 3.93 -8.09
C GLN A 113 14.69 3.17 -9.40
N ARG A 114 15.94 3.17 -9.86
CA ARG A 114 16.30 2.64 -11.18
C ARG A 114 16.18 1.11 -11.26
N ASN A 115 16.66 0.40 -10.25
CA ASN A 115 16.81 -1.06 -10.34
C ASN A 115 15.62 -1.83 -9.77
N LEU A 116 14.65 -1.14 -9.15
CA LEU A 116 13.47 -1.76 -8.54
C LEU A 116 12.18 -1.10 -9.01
N LEU A 117 11.97 0.20 -8.75
CA LEU A 117 10.73 0.88 -9.11
C LEU A 117 10.54 0.97 -10.64
N GLU A 118 11.61 1.27 -11.37
CA GLU A 118 11.61 1.42 -12.83
C GLU A 118 11.98 0.11 -13.56
N ASN A 119 12.07 -1.01 -12.84
CA ASN A 119 12.50 -2.30 -13.40
C ASN A 119 11.32 -3.28 -13.59
N PRO A 120 10.96 -3.65 -14.83
CA PRO A 120 9.85 -4.57 -15.08
C PRO A 120 10.05 -5.95 -14.47
N GLY A 121 11.29 -6.38 -14.20
CA GLY A 121 11.55 -7.64 -13.48
C GLY A 121 10.99 -7.67 -12.05
N TRP A 122 10.72 -6.50 -11.45
CA TRP A 122 10.15 -6.36 -10.11
C TRP A 122 8.65 -6.06 -10.12
N TYR A 123 8.16 -5.23 -11.04
CA TYR A 123 6.76 -4.75 -10.99
C TYR A 123 5.77 -5.51 -11.88
N THR A 124 6.22 -6.37 -12.79
CA THR A 124 5.30 -7.09 -13.70
C THR A 124 4.75 -8.38 -13.11
N ALA A 125 5.47 -9.00 -12.18
CA ALA A 125 5.00 -10.21 -11.49
C ALA A 125 3.88 -9.89 -10.50
N TYR A 126 2.98 -10.85 -10.30
CA TYR A 126 1.87 -10.73 -9.34
C TYR A 126 2.18 -11.46 -8.02
N THR A 127 1.12 -11.69 -7.23
CA THR A 127 1.18 -12.42 -5.95
C THR A 127 2.03 -13.70 -6.07
N PRO A 128 2.94 -13.99 -5.13
CA PRO A 128 3.82 -15.16 -5.15
C PRO A 128 3.11 -16.48 -4.83
N TYR A 129 2.06 -16.82 -5.58
CA TYR A 129 1.33 -18.09 -5.43
C TYR A 129 2.18 -19.33 -5.76
N GLN A 130 3.17 -19.18 -6.64
CA GLN A 130 4.13 -20.21 -7.02
C GLN A 130 5.48 -19.92 -6.35
N PRO A 131 5.71 -20.37 -5.10
CA PRO A 131 6.84 -19.94 -4.29
C PRO A 131 8.21 -20.26 -4.91
N GLU A 132 8.33 -21.36 -5.63
CA GLU A 132 9.58 -21.87 -6.23
C GLU A 132 10.17 -20.90 -7.26
N VAL A 133 9.33 -20.14 -7.96
CA VAL A 133 9.72 -19.12 -8.94
C VAL A 133 9.53 -17.70 -8.39
N SER A 134 9.49 -17.57 -7.06
CA SER A 134 9.14 -16.31 -6.39
C SER A 134 10.01 -15.96 -5.19
N GLN A 135 11.09 -16.72 -4.94
CA GLN A 135 11.91 -16.58 -3.73
C GLN A 135 12.46 -15.16 -3.54
N GLY A 136 12.93 -14.48 -4.59
CA GLY A 136 13.50 -13.13 -4.45
C GLY A 136 12.54 -12.09 -3.85
N ARG A 137 11.28 -12.05 -4.31
CA ARG A 137 10.27 -11.13 -3.74
C ARG A 137 9.71 -11.61 -2.40
N LEU A 138 9.70 -12.93 -2.17
CA LEU A 138 9.34 -13.48 -0.86
C LEU A 138 10.38 -13.10 0.21
N GLU A 139 11.67 -13.15 -0.13
CA GLU A 139 12.76 -12.72 0.74
C GLU A 139 12.71 -11.22 1.00
N ALA A 140 12.49 -10.40 -0.03
CA ALA A 140 12.33 -8.96 0.15
C ALA A 140 11.14 -8.60 1.07
N LEU A 141 10.03 -9.36 1.00
CA LEU A 141 8.90 -9.21 1.90
C LEU A 141 9.18 -9.74 3.32
N LEU A 142 10.00 -10.78 3.45
CA LEU A 142 10.47 -11.25 4.75
C LEU A 142 11.36 -10.20 5.43
N ASN A 143 12.24 -9.53 4.66
CA ASN A 143 13.05 -8.40 5.14
C ASN A 143 12.16 -7.24 5.59
N PHE A 144 11.10 -6.92 4.85
CA PHE A 144 10.09 -5.95 5.28
C PHE A 144 9.44 -6.36 6.61
N GLN A 145 9.01 -7.62 6.75
CA GLN A 145 8.44 -8.11 8.00
C GLN A 145 9.41 -8.02 9.17
N GLN A 146 10.67 -8.42 8.97
CA GLN A 146 11.71 -8.37 10.01
C GLN A 146 12.00 -6.92 10.43
N MET A 147 12.16 -6.01 9.47
CA MET A 147 12.32 -4.58 9.74
C MET A 147 11.19 -4.03 10.61
N ILE A 148 9.94 -4.41 10.34
CA ILE A 148 8.79 -3.98 11.14
C ILE A 148 8.81 -4.62 12.53
N ILE A 149 9.11 -5.91 12.63
CA ILE A 149 9.25 -6.63 13.91
C ILE A 149 10.27 -5.91 14.80
N ASP A 150 11.46 -5.61 14.26
CA ASP A 150 12.55 -4.96 14.99
C ASP A 150 12.18 -3.54 15.44
N LEU A 151 11.59 -2.72 14.56
CA LEU A 151 11.22 -1.33 14.87
C LEU A 151 10.06 -1.24 15.86
N THR A 152 9.12 -2.19 15.81
CA THR A 152 7.90 -2.12 16.64
C THR A 152 8.02 -2.88 17.95
N GLY A 153 9.02 -3.75 18.11
CA GLY A 153 9.15 -4.65 19.26
C GLY A 153 8.05 -5.72 19.32
N MET A 154 7.41 -6.00 18.18
CA MET A 154 6.34 -6.99 18.06
C MET A 154 6.89 -8.34 17.59
N GLU A 155 6.09 -9.39 17.67
CA GLU A 155 6.56 -10.77 17.43
C GLU A 155 6.32 -11.24 16.00
N ILE A 156 5.34 -10.65 15.31
CA ILE A 156 4.99 -11.00 13.92
C ILE A 156 4.47 -9.78 13.18
N ALA A 157 4.83 -9.65 11.90
CA ALA A 157 4.31 -8.63 11.00
C ALA A 157 3.76 -9.26 9.72
N ASN A 158 2.80 -8.58 9.09
CA ASN A 158 2.29 -9.00 7.79
C ASN A 158 3.12 -8.43 6.62
N ALA A 159 2.81 -8.89 5.41
CA ALA A 159 3.46 -8.48 4.16
C ALA A 159 2.74 -7.28 3.51
N SER A 160 2.46 -6.23 4.30
CA SER A 160 1.77 -4.97 3.99
C SER A 160 0.22 -4.95 4.00
N LEU A 161 -0.32 -3.76 4.23
CA LEU A 161 -1.70 -3.32 4.02
C LEU A 161 -1.74 -2.11 3.05
N LEU A 162 -2.92 -1.53 2.84
CA LEU A 162 -3.18 -0.51 1.80
C LEU A 162 -2.67 0.89 2.16
N ASP A 163 -2.98 1.36 3.37
CA ASP A 163 -2.56 2.64 3.94
C ASP A 163 -2.76 2.62 5.47
N GLU A 164 -2.28 3.64 6.17
CA GLU A 164 -2.34 3.70 7.65
C GLU A 164 -3.78 3.71 8.18
N ALA A 165 -4.68 4.44 7.52
CA ALA A 165 -6.06 4.60 7.94
C ALA A 165 -6.84 3.27 7.85
N THR A 166 -6.62 2.50 6.78
CA THR A 166 -7.17 1.16 6.63
C THR A 166 -6.48 0.15 7.55
N ALA A 167 -5.19 0.28 7.83
CA ALA A 167 -4.51 -0.53 8.86
C ALA A 167 -5.10 -0.30 10.26
N ALA A 168 -5.51 0.93 10.58
CA ALA A 168 -6.21 1.25 11.82
C ALA A 168 -7.59 0.58 11.91
N ALA A 169 -8.35 0.60 10.82
CA ALA A 169 -9.63 -0.12 10.77
C ALA A 169 -9.47 -1.64 10.88
N GLU A 170 -8.40 -2.19 10.29
CA GLU A 170 -8.05 -3.60 10.47
C GLU A 170 -7.63 -3.89 11.92
N ALA A 171 -6.93 -2.97 12.59
CA ALA A 171 -6.57 -3.11 14.00
C ALA A 171 -7.81 -3.12 14.91
N MET A 172 -8.77 -2.23 14.66
CA MET A 172 -10.08 -2.25 15.34
C MET A 172 -10.79 -3.58 15.15
N THR A 173 -10.85 -4.10 13.91
CA THR A 173 -11.50 -5.38 13.59
C THR A 173 -10.76 -6.57 14.23
N PHE A 174 -9.43 -6.53 14.22
CA PHE A 174 -8.57 -7.51 14.88
C PHE A 174 -8.83 -7.52 16.40
N CYS A 175 -8.82 -6.36 17.05
CA CYS A 175 -9.13 -6.22 18.48
C CYS A 175 -10.52 -6.77 18.79
N LYS A 176 -11.53 -6.49 17.96
CA LYS A 176 -12.88 -7.02 18.18
C LYS A 176 -12.94 -8.55 18.07
N ARG A 177 -12.16 -9.14 17.17
CA ARG A 177 -12.09 -10.59 16.96
C ARG A 177 -11.36 -11.33 18.07
N VAL A 178 -10.34 -10.69 18.65
CA VAL A 178 -9.46 -11.27 19.68
C VAL A 178 -9.97 -11.00 21.10
N SER A 179 -10.59 -9.84 21.33
CA SER A 179 -11.08 -9.43 22.63
C SER A 179 -12.16 -10.36 23.14
N ARG A 180 -12.14 -10.62 24.45
CA ARG A 180 -13.20 -11.36 25.17
C ARG A 180 -14.33 -10.43 25.64
N SER A 181 -14.15 -9.12 25.50
CA SER A 181 -15.14 -8.12 25.89
C SER A 181 -16.38 -8.19 25.00
N LYS A 182 -17.57 -8.14 25.62
CA LYS A 182 -18.84 -8.02 24.91
C LYS A 182 -19.12 -6.59 24.43
N SER A 183 -18.33 -5.61 24.89
CA SER A 183 -18.49 -4.22 24.51
C SER A 183 -18.41 -4.02 22.99
N MET A 184 -19.18 -3.07 22.49
CA MET A 184 -19.10 -2.58 21.10
C MET A 184 -18.38 -1.24 21.02
N ARG A 185 -17.77 -0.77 22.11
CA ARG A 185 -17.09 0.52 22.20
C ARG A 185 -15.59 0.37 21.93
N PHE A 186 -15.07 1.21 21.05
CA PHE A 186 -13.65 1.28 20.71
C PHE A 186 -13.17 2.72 20.87
N PHE A 187 -12.12 2.91 21.66
CA PHE A 187 -11.57 4.25 21.89
C PHE A 187 -10.59 4.64 20.78
N VAL A 188 -10.60 5.92 20.40
CA VAL A 188 -9.62 6.49 19.48
C VAL A 188 -9.11 7.79 20.08
N ALA A 189 -7.79 7.89 20.24
CA ALA A 189 -7.18 9.13 20.68
C ALA A 189 -7.50 10.26 19.69
N GLY A 190 -7.97 11.40 20.21
CA GLY A 190 -8.41 12.54 19.40
C GLY A 190 -7.28 13.21 18.60
N ASP A 191 -6.03 12.85 18.88
CA ASP A 191 -4.82 13.27 18.18
C ASP A 191 -4.27 12.20 17.23
N CYS A 192 -5.02 11.13 16.94
CA CYS A 192 -4.80 10.35 15.71
C CYS A 192 -4.98 11.25 14.48
N HIS A 193 -4.38 10.87 13.34
CA HIS A 193 -4.57 11.63 12.11
C HIS A 193 -6.06 11.69 11.72
N PRO A 194 -6.57 12.84 11.26
CA PRO A 194 -8.01 13.02 11.04
C PRO A 194 -8.56 12.04 9.99
N GLN A 195 -7.81 11.76 8.93
CA GLN A 195 -8.19 10.75 7.93
C GLN A 195 -8.25 9.33 8.49
N THR A 196 -7.41 9.01 9.49
CA THR A 196 -7.44 7.72 10.19
C THR A 196 -8.74 7.60 11.00
N ILE A 197 -9.12 8.66 11.71
CA ILE A 197 -10.38 8.71 12.47
C ILE A 197 -11.59 8.58 11.52
N ASP A 198 -11.58 9.23 10.37
CA ASP A 198 -12.70 9.18 9.42
C ASP A 198 -12.88 7.81 8.75
N VAL A 199 -11.79 7.13 8.41
CA VAL A 199 -11.85 5.74 7.91
C VAL A 199 -12.33 4.79 9.01
N LEU A 200 -11.91 4.99 10.26
CA LEU A 200 -12.42 4.22 11.40
C LEU A 200 -13.94 4.38 11.53
N LYS A 201 -14.47 5.62 11.51
CA LYS A 201 -15.92 5.88 11.57
C LYS A 201 -16.67 5.12 10.50
N THR A 202 -16.18 5.22 9.26
CA THR A 202 -16.78 4.56 8.09
C THR A 202 -16.79 3.04 8.24
N ARG A 203 -15.75 2.45 8.85
CA ARG A 203 -15.64 1.00 9.04
C ARG A 203 -16.40 0.51 10.27
N ALA A 204 -16.53 1.33 11.30
CA ALA A 204 -17.25 1.03 12.53
C ALA A 204 -18.76 0.98 12.33
N GLU A 205 -19.33 1.91 11.54
CA GLU A 205 -20.76 2.06 11.29
C GLU A 205 -21.46 0.75 10.86
N PRO A 206 -21.06 0.06 9.77
CA PRO A 206 -21.73 -1.17 9.35
C PRO A 206 -21.52 -2.35 10.31
N MET A 207 -20.57 -2.25 11.25
CA MET A 207 -20.31 -3.27 12.27
C MET A 207 -21.04 -3.01 13.58
N GLY A 208 -21.75 -1.87 13.71
CA GLY A 208 -22.38 -1.45 14.95
C GLY A 208 -21.38 -1.16 16.08
N ILE A 209 -20.16 -0.73 15.72
CA ILE A 209 -19.13 -0.33 16.70
C ILE A 209 -19.32 1.15 17.04
N GLU A 210 -19.38 1.46 18.33
CA GLU A 210 -19.36 2.83 18.85
C GLU A 210 -17.91 3.31 18.95
N LEU A 211 -17.54 4.34 18.19
CA LEU A 211 -16.25 4.98 18.34
C LEU A 211 -16.30 6.08 19.40
N VAL A 212 -15.47 5.93 20.42
CA VAL A 212 -15.28 6.93 21.48
C VAL A 212 -14.02 7.71 21.14
N VAL A 213 -14.18 8.85 20.47
CA VAL A 213 -13.06 9.76 20.17
C VAL A 213 -12.87 10.72 21.34
N GLY A 214 -11.68 10.73 21.95
CA GLY A 214 -11.45 11.51 23.16
C GLY A 214 -9.99 11.83 23.46
N ASN A 215 -9.78 12.63 24.50
CA ASN A 215 -8.44 12.97 24.98
C ASN A 215 -7.81 11.76 25.70
N LEU A 216 -6.61 11.37 25.27
CA LEU A 216 -5.90 10.21 25.81
C LEU A 216 -5.66 10.30 27.33
N THR A 217 -5.37 11.49 27.85
CA THR A 217 -5.04 11.70 29.27
C THR A 217 -6.26 11.78 30.18
N GLU A 218 -7.43 12.08 29.62
CA GLU A 218 -8.70 12.17 30.36
C GLU A 218 -9.49 10.86 30.34
N GLN A 219 -9.16 9.96 29.41
CA GLN A 219 -9.86 8.68 29.25
C GLN A 219 -9.58 7.75 30.44
N LYS A 220 -10.53 7.74 31.38
CA LYS A 220 -10.59 6.74 32.44
C LYS A 220 -11.33 5.52 31.91
N GLN A 221 -10.93 4.32 32.34
CA GLN A 221 -11.76 3.14 32.18
C GLN A 221 -12.47 2.83 33.49
N THR A 222 -13.77 2.65 33.38
CA THR A 222 -14.65 2.16 34.44
C THR A 222 -15.39 0.92 33.92
N PRO A 223 -15.90 0.03 34.79
CA PRO A 223 -16.63 -1.17 34.35
C PRO A 223 -17.81 -0.87 33.41
N ASP A 224 -18.52 0.23 33.65
CA ASP A 224 -19.66 0.67 32.83
C ASP A 224 -19.23 1.30 31.49
N GLU A 225 -17.94 1.62 31.36
CA GLU A 225 -17.31 2.17 30.16
C GLU A 225 -16.35 1.19 29.49
N ALA A 226 -16.61 -0.11 29.63
CA ALA A 226 -15.77 -1.15 29.07
C ALA A 226 -15.53 -0.94 27.57
N LEU A 227 -14.26 -0.98 27.17
CA LEU A 227 -13.82 -0.92 25.78
C LEU A 227 -13.36 -2.33 25.37
N PHE A 228 -13.56 -2.70 24.10
CA PHE A 228 -12.95 -3.95 23.60
C PHE A 228 -11.53 -3.71 23.08
N GLY A 229 -11.24 -2.48 22.68
CA GLY A 229 -9.92 -2.05 22.26
C GLY A 229 -9.82 -0.53 22.16
N ALA A 230 -8.60 -0.07 21.88
CA ALA A 230 -8.29 1.34 21.71
C ALA A 230 -7.18 1.55 20.67
N LEU A 231 -7.21 2.70 20.01
CA LEU A 231 -6.15 3.18 19.12
C LEU A 231 -5.50 4.44 19.69
N ILE A 232 -4.17 4.42 19.79
CA ILE A 232 -3.32 5.55 20.14
C ILE A 232 -2.44 5.89 18.93
N GLN A 233 -2.16 7.17 18.69
CA GLN A 233 -1.09 7.58 17.78
C GLN A 233 0.13 8.01 18.60
N ASN A 234 1.31 7.45 18.31
CA ASN A 234 2.54 7.85 18.99
C ASN A 234 3.73 7.86 18.00
N PRO A 235 4.31 9.03 17.67
CA PRO A 235 3.88 10.37 18.07
C PRO A 235 2.50 10.77 17.53
N GLY A 236 1.75 11.58 18.29
CA GLY A 236 0.44 12.12 17.90
C GLY A 236 0.50 13.04 16.69
N THR A 237 -0.66 13.38 16.10
CA THR A 237 -0.76 14.18 14.87
C THR A 237 -0.19 15.60 15.01
N PHE A 238 -0.05 16.10 16.24
CA PHE A 238 0.54 17.41 16.53
C PHE A 238 2.02 17.32 16.93
N GLY A 239 2.60 16.11 16.93
CA GLY A 239 4.01 15.84 17.24
C GLY A 239 4.28 15.41 18.68
N ASP A 240 3.25 15.26 19.51
CA ASP A 240 3.37 14.89 20.92
C ASP A 240 3.81 13.42 21.07
N ILE A 241 4.76 13.17 21.97
CA ILE A 241 5.18 11.81 22.34
C ILE A 241 4.51 11.48 23.66
N HIS A 242 3.67 10.46 23.66
CA HIS A 242 2.93 10.03 24.85
C HIS A 242 3.71 8.97 25.62
N ASP A 243 3.69 9.07 26.94
CA ASP A 243 4.04 7.94 27.82
C ASP A 243 2.86 6.97 27.86
N ILE A 244 3.03 5.84 27.19
CA ILE A 244 1.97 4.84 26.97
C ILE A 244 2.10 3.63 27.89
N ASP A 245 3.17 3.50 28.67
CA ASP A 245 3.46 2.29 29.48
C ASP A 245 2.37 2.08 30.56
N ASP A 246 2.14 3.09 31.39
CA ASP A 246 1.15 3.06 32.47
C ASP A 246 -0.28 2.98 31.93
N LEU A 247 -0.53 3.61 30.78
CA LEU A 247 -1.84 3.65 30.16
C LEU A 247 -2.23 2.28 29.61
N ILE A 248 -1.33 1.62 28.88
CA ILE A 248 -1.55 0.28 28.34
C ILE A 248 -1.77 -0.71 29.49
N THR A 249 -0.94 -0.64 30.54
CA THR A 249 -1.09 -1.49 31.72
C THR A 249 -2.48 -1.37 32.33
N LYS A 250 -2.97 -0.15 32.56
CA LYS A 250 -4.32 0.09 33.10
C LYS A 250 -5.41 -0.43 32.17
N TRP A 251 -5.31 -0.21 30.86
CA TRP A 251 -6.31 -0.72 29.90
C TRP A 251 -6.35 -2.25 29.83
N HIS A 252 -5.21 -2.91 30.00
CA HIS A 252 -5.12 -4.37 30.08
C HIS A 252 -5.80 -4.94 31.33
N GLU A 253 -5.81 -4.24 32.47
CA GLU A 253 -6.53 -4.65 33.69
C GLU A 253 -8.05 -4.81 33.45
N PHE A 254 -8.60 -4.04 32.50
CA PHE A 254 -10.00 -4.13 32.08
C PHE A 254 -10.21 -5.01 30.83
N GLY A 255 -9.16 -5.65 30.31
CA GLY A 255 -9.21 -6.51 29.13
C GLY A 255 -9.33 -5.75 27.79
N THR A 256 -9.01 -4.46 27.76
CA THR A 256 -8.99 -3.64 26.54
C THR A 256 -7.70 -3.90 25.76
N LEU A 257 -7.79 -4.29 24.49
CA LEU A 257 -6.61 -4.45 23.63
C LEU A 257 -6.13 -3.11 23.09
N VAL A 258 -4.82 -2.90 23.00
CA VAL A 258 -4.25 -1.60 22.59
C VAL A 258 -3.53 -1.71 21.25
N ALA A 259 -3.99 -0.94 20.27
CA ALA A 259 -3.30 -0.71 19.02
C ALA A 259 -2.59 0.65 19.06
N VAL A 260 -1.37 0.72 18.53
CA VAL A 260 -0.60 1.96 18.42
C VAL A 260 -0.23 2.22 16.96
N ALA A 261 -0.63 3.38 16.44
CA ALA A 261 -0.19 3.89 15.15
C ALA A 261 1.11 4.68 15.35
N SER A 262 2.18 4.26 14.69
CA SER A 262 3.52 4.82 14.87
C SER A 262 4.25 5.04 13.55
N ASP A 263 5.00 6.14 13.49
CA ASP A 263 5.87 6.45 12.38
C ASP A 263 7.16 5.61 12.47
N PRO A 264 7.53 4.80 11.46
CA PRO A 264 8.67 3.89 11.57
C PRO A 264 10.02 4.62 11.67
N MET A 265 10.13 5.88 11.24
CA MET A 265 11.35 6.67 11.44
C MET A 265 11.46 7.18 12.88
N SER A 266 10.34 7.51 13.53
CA SER A 266 10.36 7.84 14.97
C SER A 266 10.78 6.66 15.83
N LEU A 267 10.36 5.44 15.47
CA LEU A 267 10.69 4.19 16.16
C LEU A 267 12.19 3.83 16.12
N VAL A 268 12.97 4.51 15.28
CA VAL A 268 14.44 4.41 15.32
C VAL A 268 15.02 5.02 16.60
N LEU A 269 14.33 5.97 17.23
CA LEU A 269 14.81 6.72 18.41
C LEU A 269 13.96 6.50 19.66
N ILE A 270 12.64 6.33 19.52
CA ILE A 270 11.73 6.19 20.66
C ILE A 270 11.54 4.72 21.03
N LYS A 271 11.23 4.47 22.30
CA LYS A 271 10.89 3.13 22.79
C LYS A 271 9.78 2.51 21.92
N PRO A 272 9.98 1.31 21.35
CA PRO A 272 8.97 0.65 20.54
C PRO A 272 7.69 0.33 21.34
N PRO A 273 6.48 0.52 20.78
CA PRO A 273 5.24 0.24 21.51
C PRO A 273 5.09 -1.22 21.96
N GLY A 274 5.74 -2.18 21.29
CA GLY A 274 5.78 -3.57 21.72
C GLY A 274 6.46 -3.76 23.09
N GLU A 275 7.45 -2.95 23.43
CA GLU A 275 8.07 -2.95 24.76
C GLU A 275 7.20 -2.29 25.83
N SER A 276 6.27 -1.42 25.40
CA SER A 276 5.23 -0.81 26.25
C SER A 276 3.99 -1.69 26.45
N GLY A 277 3.99 -2.90 25.89
CA GLY A 277 2.88 -3.84 26.03
C GLY A 277 1.79 -3.73 24.97
N ALA A 278 1.97 -2.97 23.90
CA ALA A 278 0.97 -2.90 22.83
C ALA A 278 0.61 -4.30 22.27
N ASP A 279 -0.64 -4.48 21.85
CA ASP A 279 -1.14 -5.72 21.24
C ASP A 279 -0.95 -5.71 19.72
N VAL A 280 -1.02 -4.52 19.12
CA VAL A 280 -0.89 -4.26 17.68
C VAL A 280 -0.11 -2.96 17.47
N VAL A 281 0.79 -2.93 16.49
CA VAL A 281 1.43 -1.70 16.00
C VAL A 281 1.22 -1.58 14.50
N ILE A 282 0.81 -0.40 14.05
CA ILE A 282 0.51 -0.09 12.65
C ILE A 282 1.15 1.22 12.22
N GLY A 283 1.19 1.48 10.92
CA GLY A 283 1.60 2.78 10.39
C GLY A 283 1.92 2.71 8.91
N SER A 284 2.33 3.83 8.32
CA SER A 284 2.83 3.89 6.95
C SER A 284 4.36 3.75 6.88
N THR A 285 4.87 2.95 5.96
CA THR A 285 6.32 2.91 5.65
C THR A 285 6.72 3.92 4.57
N GLN A 286 5.85 4.86 4.19
CA GLN A 286 6.08 5.81 3.11
C GLN A 286 7.44 6.51 3.21
N ARG A 287 7.79 7.03 4.38
CA ARG A 287 9.01 7.83 4.54
C ARG A 287 10.30 7.01 4.49
N PHE A 288 10.23 5.68 4.37
CA PHE A 288 11.35 4.81 4.05
C PHE A 288 11.53 4.73 2.53
N GLY A 289 11.86 5.87 1.91
CA GLY A 289 12.24 5.97 0.51
C GLY A 289 11.11 5.92 -0.51
N VAL A 290 9.83 5.94 -0.14
CA VAL A 290 8.72 5.95 -1.11
C VAL A 290 8.23 7.39 -1.36
N PRO A 291 8.11 7.88 -2.61
CA PRO A 291 7.61 9.23 -2.89
C PRO A 291 6.20 9.47 -2.32
N MET A 292 5.88 10.71 -1.93
CA MET A 292 4.55 11.05 -1.37
C MET A 292 3.39 10.75 -2.33
N GLY A 293 3.61 10.78 -3.65
CA GLY A 293 2.67 10.26 -4.65
C GLY A 293 1.29 10.93 -4.65
N PHE A 294 1.14 12.13 -4.07
CA PHE A 294 -0.15 12.80 -3.86
C PHE A 294 -1.19 11.88 -3.18
N GLY A 295 -0.74 11.03 -2.25
CA GLY A 295 -1.56 10.13 -1.45
C GLY A 295 -1.10 8.67 -1.48
N GLY A 296 -0.38 8.23 -2.52
CA GLY A 296 0.07 6.85 -2.64
C GLY A 296 0.66 6.48 -3.99
N PRO A 297 0.98 5.19 -4.21
CA PRO A 297 0.79 4.08 -3.26
C PRO A 297 1.88 4.02 -2.19
N HIS A 298 1.54 3.56 -0.98
CA HIS A 298 2.47 3.32 0.13
C HIS A 298 2.11 2.03 0.86
N ALA A 299 3.09 1.26 1.31
CA ALA A 299 2.79 0.11 2.16
C ALA A 299 2.52 0.56 3.59
N ALA A 300 1.35 0.20 4.11
CA ALA A 300 1.14 0.21 5.55
C ALA A 300 1.64 -1.09 6.15
N TYR A 301 2.09 -1.04 7.40
CA TYR A 301 2.50 -2.22 8.16
C TYR A 301 1.47 -2.56 9.23
N PHE A 302 1.42 -3.84 9.59
CA PHE A 302 0.62 -4.35 10.69
C PHE A 302 1.42 -5.43 11.43
N ALA A 303 1.75 -5.15 12.69
CA ALA A 303 2.49 -6.04 13.55
C ALA A 303 1.70 -6.36 14.82
N ALA A 304 1.80 -7.59 15.33
CA ALA A 304 0.99 -8.08 16.44
C ALA A 304 1.75 -9.10 17.29
N ARG A 305 1.15 -9.51 18.41
CA ARG A 305 1.61 -10.66 19.21
C ARG A 305 1.36 -11.97 18.48
N GLU A 306 2.32 -12.89 18.57
CA GLU A 306 2.34 -14.19 17.91
C GLU A 306 1.12 -15.04 18.30
N LYS A 307 0.71 -14.97 19.59
CA LYS A 307 -0.48 -15.67 20.12
C LYS A 307 -1.75 -15.42 19.31
N ASN A 308 -1.82 -14.29 18.59
CA ASN A 308 -2.97 -13.86 17.79
C ASN A 308 -2.73 -13.92 16.28
N MET A 309 -1.67 -14.60 15.80
CA MET A 309 -1.30 -14.67 14.38
C MET A 309 -2.45 -15.11 13.45
N ARG A 310 -3.39 -15.92 13.96
CA ARG A 310 -4.54 -16.42 13.21
C ARG A 310 -5.57 -15.35 12.87
N SER A 311 -5.50 -14.19 13.50
CA SER A 311 -6.41 -13.06 13.29
C SER A 311 -5.80 -11.96 12.43
N ILE A 312 -4.49 -12.02 12.12
CA ILE A 312 -3.79 -10.99 11.36
C ILE A 312 -4.39 -10.85 9.94
N PRO A 313 -4.62 -9.61 9.46
CA PRO A 313 -5.10 -9.34 8.10
C PRO A 313 -3.99 -9.51 7.06
N GLY A 314 -4.37 -9.90 5.85
CA GLY A 314 -3.45 -9.97 4.72
C GLY A 314 -2.44 -11.12 4.78
N ARG A 315 -1.45 -11.03 3.89
CA ARG A 315 -0.45 -12.07 3.64
C ARG A 315 0.64 -12.06 4.72
N ILE A 316 1.20 -13.22 5.01
CA ILE A 316 2.39 -13.36 5.87
C ILE A 316 3.36 -14.29 5.15
N ILE A 317 4.61 -13.88 5.03
CA ILE A 317 5.70 -14.72 4.52
C ILE A 317 6.30 -15.50 5.69
N GLY A 318 6.47 -16.80 5.51
CA GLY A 318 7.07 -17.69 6.48
C GLY A 318 8.21 -18.50 5.87
N VAL A 319 9.15 -18.87 6.74
CA VAL A 319 10.23 -19.80 6.44
C VAL A 319 9.69 -21.23 6.50
N SER A 320 10.12 -22.07 5.56
CA SER A 320 9.75 -23.47 5.41
C SER A 320 10.98 -24.24 4.87
N VAL A 321 10.79 -25.52 4.57
CA VAL A 321 11.79 -26.35 3.87
C VAL A 321 11.26 -26.84 2.53
N ASP A 322 12.14 -27.01 1.54
CA ASP A 322 11.84 -27.62 0.25
C ASP A 322 11.95 -29.16 0.30
N ARG A 323 11.70 -29.84 -0.83
CA ARG A 323 11.78 -31.31 -0.92
C ARG A 323 13.18 -31.91 -0.68
N ARG A 324 14.23 -31.08 -0.72
CA ARG A 324 15.63 -31.47 -0.47
C ARG A 324 16.04 -31.18 0.98
N GLY A 325 15.15 -30.57 1.77
CA GLY A 325 15.43 -30.15 3.14
C GLY A 325 16.09 -28.77 3.24
N GLU A 326 16.17 -28.03 2.14
CA GLU A 326 16.77 -26.69 2.11
C GLU A 326 15.75 -25.63 2.55
N THR A 327 16.22 -24.57 3.21
CA THR A 327 15.38 -23.44 3.61
C THR A 327 14.73 -22.78 2.39
N ALA A 328 13.40 -22.60 2.43
CA ALA A 328 12.62 -21.97 1.37
C ALA A 328 11.48 -21.13 1.94
N LEU A 329 11.11 -20.06 1.25
CA LEU A 329 10.08 -19.12 1.68
C LEU A 329 8.73 -19.41 1.00
N ARG A 330 7.63 -19.14 1.70
CA ARG A 330 6.28 -19.20 1.13
C ARG A 330 5.31 -18.29 1.88
N MET A 331 4.15 -18.04 1.29
CA MET A 331 3.03 -17.50 2.06
C MET A 331 2.53 -18.56 3.05
N THR A 332 2.32 -18.15 4.30
CA THR A 332 1.90 -19.01 5.41
C THR A 332 0.54 -18.60 5.98
N LEU A 333 -0.13 -19.54 6.65
CA LEU A 333 -1.45 -19.35 7.27
C LEU A 333 -2.51 -18.79 6.30
N GLN A 334 -2.46 -19.22 5.03
CA GLN A 334 -3.32 -18.68 3.96
C GLN A 334 -4.81 -18.95 4.19
N THR A 335 -5.17 -19.88 5.09
CA THR A 335 -6.56 -20.12 5.48
C THR A 335 -7.23 -18.92 6.14
N ARG A 336 -6.48 -17.89 6.53
CA ARG A 336 -7.03 -16.61 6.99
C ARG A 336 -7.61 -15.75 5.87
N GLU A 337 -7.13 -15.93 4.64
CA GLU A 337 -7.36 -15.02 3.52
C GLU A 337 -8.68 -15.31 2.77
N GLN A 338 -9.18 -14.30 2.07
CA GLN A 338 -10.46 -14.32 1.36
C GLN A 338 -10.60 -15.46 0.34
N HIS A 339 -9.50 -15.87 -0.32
CA HIS A 339 -9.56 -16.89 -1.37
C HIS A 339 -9.83 -18.30 -0.83
N ILE A 340 -9.64 -18.52 0.48
CA ILE A 340 -9.98 -19.78 1.17
C ILE A 340 -11.23 -19.60 2.02
N ARG A 341 -11.27 -18.55 2.85
CA ARG A 341 -12.33 -18.38 3.86
C ARG A 341 -13.49 -17.47 3.47
N ARG A 342 -13.39 -16.75 2.35
CA ARG A 342 -14.44 -15.87 1.83
C ARG A 342 -14.97 -14.92 2.92
N GLU A 343 -16.26 -14.95 3.23
CA GLU A 343 -16.90 -14.12 4.25
C GLU A 343 -16.38 -14.36 5.68
N LYS A 344 -15.73 -15.50 5.94
CA LYS A 344 -15.12 -15.84 7.24
C LYS A 344 -13.63 -15.48 7.33
N ALA A 345 -13.09 -14.81 6.33
CA ALA A 345 -11.70 -14.37 6.31
C ALA A 345 -11.43 -13.31 7.39
N THR A 346 -10.16 -13.08 7.70
CA THR A 346 -9.76 -12.05 8.66
C THR A 346 -10.01 -10.64 8.12
N SER A 347 -9.91 -10.47 6.80
CA SER A 347 -10.13 -9.22 6.03
C SER A 347 -10.53 -9.56 4.59
N ASN A 348 -11.09 -8.58 3.87
CA ASN A 348 -11.36 -8.68 2.43
C ASN A 348 -10.15 -8.33 1.54
N ILE A 349 -9.02 -7.92 2.12
CA ILE A 349 -7.82 -7.54 1.35
C ILE A 349 -7.32 -8.69 0.47
N CYS A 350 -6.92 -8.36 -0.77
CA CYS A 350 -6.35 -9.31 -1.73
C CYS A 350 -5.07 -8.75 -2.37
N THR A 351 -5.23 -7.73 -3.21
CA THR A 351 -4.11 -6.88 -3.63
C THR A 351 -3.74 -5.99 -2.46
N ALA A 352 -2.45 -5.95 -2.13
CA ALA A 352 -1.86 -5.08 -1.12
C ALA A 352 -0.75 -4.25 -1.77
N GLN A 353 0.21 -3.76 -0.99
CA GLN A 353 1.23 -2.81 -1.45
C GLN A 353 2.62 -3.44 -1.51
N VAL A 354 2.72 -4.62 -2.14
CA VAL A 354 3.93 -5.46 -2.16
C VAL A 354 5.15 -4.70 -2.69
N LEU A 355 5.05 -4.04 -3.85
CA LEU A 355 6.17 -3.32 -4.45
C LEU A 355 6.72 -2.22 -3.52
N LEU A 356 5.83 -1.52 -2.81
CA LEU A 356 6.21 -0.42 -1.94
C LEU A 356 6.74 -0.91 -0.59
N GLY A 357 6.23 -2.05 -0.11
CA GLY A 357 6.81 -2.76 1.04
C GLY A 357 8.23 -3.23 0.73
N VAL A 358 8.46 -3.74 -0.48
CA VAL A 358 9.79 -4.09 -0.97
C VAL A 358 10.71 -2.86 -1.05
N ILE A 359 10.24 -1.71 -1.57
CA ILE A 359 11.04 -0.47 -1.57
C ILE A 359 11.44 -0.08 -0.15
N ALA A 360 10.49 -0.09 0.79
CA ALA A 360 10.75 0.27 2.18
C ALA A 360 11.72 -0.70 2.87
N GLY A 361 11.58 -2.01 2.63
CA GLY A 361 12.52 -3.02 3.11
C GLY A 361 13.93 -2.82 2.53
N CYS A 362 14.04 -2.57 1.22
CA CYS A 362 15.31 -2.27 0.57
C CYS A 362 15.92 -0.94 1.05
N TYR A 363 15.11 0.05 1.42
CA TYR A 363 15.58 1.30 2.02
C TYR A 363 16.27 1.03 3.36
N ALA A 364 15.64 0.22 4.22
CA ALA A 364 16.25 -0.18 5.48
C ALA A 364 17.52 -1.03 5.29
N VAL A 365 17.53 -1.95 4.32
CA VAL A 365 18.74 -2.73 3.97
C VAL A 365 19.87 -1.80 3.48
N TYR A 366 19.55 -0.80 2.66
CA TYR A 366 20.53 0.12 2.09
C TYR A 366 21.17 1.02 3.14
N HIS A 367 20.40 1.48 4.12
CA HIS A 367 20.88 2.37 5.18
C HIS A 367 21.43 1.63 6.40
N GLY A 368 20.92 0.44 6.71
CA GLY A 368 21.17 -0.25 7.97
C GLY A 368 20.68 0.54 9.20
N PRO A 369 20.81 -0.04 10.41
CA PRO A 369 20.40 0.62 11.64
C PRO A 369 21.17 1.94 11.88
N GLU A 370 22.47 1.97 11.57
CA GLU A 370 23.29 3.18 11.74
C GLU A 370 22.84 4.32 10.82
N GLY A 371 22.61 4.03 9.54
CA GLY A 371 22.17 5.05 8.58
C GLY A 371 20.76 5.57 8.88
N LEU A 372 19.85 4.68 9.26
CA LEU A 372 18.52 5.08 9.75
C LEU A 372 18.63 5.94 11.01
N GLY A 373 19.51 5.57 11.94
CA GLY A 373 19.81 6.35 13.15
C GLY A 373 20.29 7.76 12.84
N ILE A 374 21.23 7.91 11.90
CA ILE A 374 21.72 9.23 11.44
C ILE A 374 20.57 10.05 10.85
N ILE A 375 19.71 9.45 10.02
CA ILE A 375 18.58 10.14 9.40
C ILE A 375 17.60 10.62 10.49
N ALA A 376 17.20 9.73 11.41
CA ALA A 376 16.26 10.05 12.47
C ALA A 376 16.81 11.14 13.40
N GLN A 377 18.07 11.02 13.84
CA GLN A 377 18.71 12.02 14.71
C GLN A 377 18.86 13.37 14.00
N ARG A 378 19.17 13.38 12.70
CA ARG A 378 19.23 14.63 11.93
C ARG A 378 17.88 15.31 11.87
N ILE A 379 16.81 14.55 11.60
CA ILE A 379 15.44 15.09 11.58
C ILE A 379 15.09 15.68 12.94
N GLN A 380 15.30 14.92 14.03
CA GLN A 380 15.06 15.39 15.39
C GLN A 380 15.85 16.66 15.72
N ARG A 381 17.15 16.69 15.36
CA ARG A 381 18.02 17.85 15.61
C ARG A 381 17.55 19.10 14.87
N MET A 382 17.16 18.95 13.61
CA MET A 382 16.65 20.07 12.81
C MET A 382 15.31 20.59 13.37
N THR A 383 14.43 19.70 13.82
CA THR A 383 13.19 20.07 14.52
C THR A 383 13.49 20.83 15.81
N GLY A 384 14.48 20.38 16.60
CA GLY A 384 14.91 21.07 17.81
C GLY A 384 15.50 22.47 17.56
N ILE A 385 16.29 22.63 16.50
CA ILE A 385 16.83 23.94 16.08
C ILE A 385 15.68 24.88 15.66
N LEU A 386 14.74 24.38 14.85
CA LEU A 386 13.56 25.14 14.44
C LEU A 386 12.76 25.59 15.66
N ALA A 387 12.55 24.68 16.61
CA ALA A 387 11.84 24.99 17.83
C ALA A 387 12.54 26.08 18.65
N GLU A 388 13.84 25.97 18.88
CA GLU A 388 14.55 27.00 19.65
C GLU A 388 14.51 28.37 18.96
N GLY A 389 14.66 28.43 17.63
CA GLY A 389 14.55 29.69 16.87
C GLY A 389 13.15 30.33 16.93
N LEU A 390 12.10 29.52 16.87
CA LEU A 390 10.72 30.01 17.02
C LEU A 390 10.44 30.50 18.45
N LYS A 391 10.98 29.82 19.46
CA LYS A 391 10.87 30.25 20.86
C LYS A 391 11.54 31.62 21.07
N GLN A 392 12.73 31.81 20.53
CA GLN A 392 13.44 33.10 20.58
C GLN A 392 12.70 34.22 19.83
N SER A 393 11.88 33.86 18.84
CA SER A 393 11.02 34.79 18.09
C SER A 393 9.68 35.07 18.78
N GLY A 394 9.47 34.58 20.01
CA GLY A 394 8.27 34.84 20.80
C GLY A 394 7.10 33.88 20.57
N PHE A 395 7.28 32.80 19.80
CA PHE A 395 6.26 31.77 19.66
C PHE A 395 6.19 30.89 20.91
N GLN A 396 4.96 30.55 21.33
CA GLN A 396 4.70 29.63 22.42
C GLN A 396 4.40 28.23 21.89
N TRP A 397 4.91 27.22 22.59
CA TRP A 397 4.63 25.82 22.29
C TRP A 397 3.32 25.40 22.92
N ARG A 398 2.55 24.59 22.18
CA ARG A 398 1.37 23.95 22.74
C ARG A 398 1.75 22.95 23.84
N MET A 399 2.92 22.31 23.73
CA MET A 399 3.46 21.35 24.70
C MET A 399 5.00 21.32 24.75
N GLN A 400 5.55 20.78 25.84
CA GLN A 400 6.98 20.71 26.16
C GLN A 400 7.67 19.68 25.25
N ILE A 401 8.59 20.12 24.39
CA ILE A 401 9.37 19.24 23.52
C ILE A 401 10.26 18.35 24.40
N ILE A 402 10.08 17.03 24.35
CA ILE A 402 11.02 16.09 24.96
C ILE A 402 12.29 16.10 24.11
N LEU A 403 13.22 16.98 24.46
CA LEU A 403 14.60 16.89 24.01
C LEU A 403 15.24 15.79 24.86
N THR A 404 15.19 14.54 24.40
CA THR A 404 16.07 13.52 24.97
C THR A 404 17.52 13.92 24.71
N HIS A 405 18.33 13.86 25.77
CA HIS A 405 19.74 14.23 25.77
C HIS A 405 20.60 13.30 24.92
#